data_AF-A0AAE9THL9-F1
#
_entry.id   AF-A0AAE9THL9-F1
#
_cell.length_a   1.000
_cell.length_b   1.000
_cell.length_c   1.000
_cell.angle_alpha   90.00
_cell.angle_beta   90.00
_cell.angle_gamma   90.00
#
_symmetry.space_group_name_H-M   'P 1'
#
loop_
_entity.id
_entity.type
_entity.pdbx_description
1 polymer ?
#
loop_
_entity_poly.entity_id
_entity_poly.type
_entity_poly.pdbx_seq_one_letter_code
_entity_poly.pdbx_strand_id
1 'polypeptide(L)'
;MSYNNGFRIAATGLSWPSLQPGGLNTYFKSICEQLTLERNTLDALICSDEQPQAPDRIRIHSIGSKQQSMWKRRELMQKYAAELFDKQPTDVLYSHFAPYGVGPALEAKKEESR
;
A
#
# COMPACT_ATOMS: atom_id res chain seq x y z
N MET A 1 -25.25 -4.27 21.81
CA MET A 1 -24.19 -3.62 21.02
C MET A 1 -23.75 -4.62 19.96
N SER A 2 -23.98 -4.33 18.68
CA SER A 2 -23.53 -5.19 17.60
C SER A 2 -22.01 -5.05 17.50
N TYR A 3 -21.27 -6.09 17.87
CA TYR A 3 -19.82 -6.12 17.66
C TYR A 3 -19.59 -6.10 16.15
N ASN A 4 -18.97 -5.04 15.67
CA ASN A 4 -18.54 -4.97 14.29
C ASN A 4 -17.37 -5.97 14.16
N ASN A 5 -17.65 -7.18 13.68
CA ASN A 5 -16.72 -8.32 13.75
C ASN A 5 -15.55 -8.25 12.75
N GLY A 6 -15.17 -7.06 12.28
CA GLY A 6 -14.07 -6.85 11.34
C GLY A 6 -13.45 -5.47 11.48
N PHE A 7 -12.15 -5.38 11.27
CA PHE A 7 -11.36 -4.16 11.30
C PHE A 7 -11.50 -3.36 9.99
N ARG A 8 -11.48 -2.04 10.13
CA ARG A 8 -11.27 -1.09 9.03
C ARG A 8 -9.78 -0.81 8.92
N ILE A 9 -9.19 -1.30 7.86
CA ILE A 9 -7.74 -1.26 7.65
C ILE A 9 -7.43 -0.20 6.59
N ALA A 10 -6.52 0.71 6.90
CA ALA A 10 -5.88 1.53 5.88
C ALA A 10 -4.55 0.90 5.51
N ALA A 11 -4.29 0.71 4.22
CA ALA A 11 -3.04 0.17 3.72
C ALA A 11 -2.31 1.20 2.85
N THR A 12 -1.03 1.44 3.09
CA THR A 12 -0.21 2.30 2.22
C THR A 12 0.85 1.46 1.51
N GLY A 13 0.92 1.55 0.18
CA GLY A 13 1.90 0.85 -0.64
C GLY A 13 2.35 1.67 -1.84
N LEU A 14 3.54 1.42 -2.37
CA LEU A 14 4.06 2.21 -3.50
C LEU A 14 3.20 2.06 -4.77
N SER A 15 2.70 0.86 -5.03
CA SER A 15 1.80 0.55 -6.14
C SER A 15 1.03 -0.74 -5.86
N TRP A 16 -0.04 -0.99 -6.62
CA TRP A 16 -0.61 -2.33 -6.81
C TRP A 16 0.28 -3.13 -7.79
N PRO A 17 0.22 -4.48 -7.89
CA PRO A 17 1.16 -5.25 -8.67
C PRO A 17 1.26 -4.71 -10.09
N SER A 18 2.49 -4.53 -10.55
CA SER A 18 2.78 -4.49 -11.97
C SER A 18 2.72 -5.91 -12.52
N LEU A 19 2.53 -6.05 -13.82
CA LEU A 19 2.48 -7.31 -14.59
C LEU A 19 3.67 -8.28 -14.37
N GLN A 20 4.70 -7.90 -13.62
CA GLN A 20 5.82 -8.78 -13.26
C GLN A 20 5.50 -9.62 -12.03
N PRO A 21 5.41 -10.95 -12.16
CA PRO A 21 5.29 -11.86 -11.02
C PRO A 21 6.50 -11.72 -10.08
N GLY A 22 6.26 -11.77 -8.77
CA GLY A 22 7.31 -11.82 -7.75
C GLY A 22 7.86 -10.46 -7.27
N GLY A 23 7.30 -9.35 -7.73
CA GLY A 23 7.71 -8.01 -7.28
C GLY A 23 7.12 -7.60 -5.91
N LEU A 24 7.71 -6.60 -5.27
CA LEU A 24 7.25 -6.03 -3.98
C LEU A 24 5.77 -5.61 -4.00
N ASN A 25 5.29 -5.13 -5.15
CA ASN A 25 3.88 -4.76 -5.31
C ASN A 25 2.94 -5.99 -5.35
N THR A 26 3.43 -7.15 -5.80
CA THR A 26 2.72 -8.44 -5.72
C THR A 26 2.57 -8.87 -4.27
N TYR A 27 3.62 -8.67 -3.45
CA TYR A 27 3.56 -8.92 -2.01
C TYR A 27 2.56 -7.98 -1.32
N PHE A 28 2.60 -6.68 -1.61
CA PHE A 28 1.63 -5.72 -1.07
C PHE A 28 0.18 -6.14 -1.35
N LYS A 29 -0.15 -6.50 -2.60
CA LYS A 29 -1.47 -7.02 -2.94
C LYS A 29 -1.82 -8.27 -2.14
N SER A 30 -0.91 -9.24 -2.09
CA SER A 30 -1.17 -10.51 -1.41
C SER A 30 -1.48 -10.29 0.07
N ILE A 31 -0.75 -9.40 0.75
CA ILE A 31 -1.04 -9.05 2.14
C ILE A 31 -2.37 -8.33 2.26
N CYS A 32 -2.67 -7.35 1.41
CA CYS A 32 -3.97 -6.67 1.40
C CYS A 32 -5.12 -7.67 1.21
N GLU A 33 -4.99 -8.62 0.29
CA GLU A 33 -5.97 -9.69 0.07
C GLU A 33 -6.15 -10.57 1.31
N GLN A 34 -5.04 -11.01 1.92
CA GLN A 34 -5.08 -11.80 3.16
C GLN A 34 -5.72 -11.05 4.33
N LEU A 35 -5.40 -9.78 4.51
CA LEU A 35 -6.00 -8.93 5.54
C LEU A 35 -7.52 -8.80 5.37
N THR A 36 -8.03 -8.96 4.15
CA THR A 36 -9.46 -8.94 3.84
C THR A 36 -10.14 -10.31 3.75
N LEU A 37 -9.43 -11.43 3.99
CA LEU A 37 -10.05 -12.77 3.98
C LEU A 37 -11.08 -12.95 5.10
N GLU A 38 -10.94 -12.20 6.20
CA GLU A 38 -11.93 -12.15 7.27
C GLU A 38 -13.06 -11.15 6.94
N ARG A 39 -13.75 -10.63 7.97
CA ARG A 39 -14.80 -9.62 7.80
C ARG A 39 -14.26 -8.20 7.66
N ASN A 40 -12.94 -8.05 7.54
CA ASN A 40 -12.25 -6.76 7.47
C ASN A 40 -12.55 -6.06 6.13
N THR A 41 -12.48 -4.74 6.15
CA THR A 41 -12.52 -3.88 4.95
C THR A 41 -11.21 -3.12 4.85
N LEU A 42 -10.72 -2.90 3.63
CA LEU A 42 -9.42 -2.30 3.43
C LEU A 42 -9.46 -1.15 2.41
N ASP A 43 -8.92 -0.01 2.79
CA ASP A 43 -8.65 1.12 1.90
C ASP A 43 -7.15 1.16 1.57
N ALA A 44 -6.80 0.83 0.33
CA ALA A 44 -5.41 0.80 -0.15
C ALA A 44 -5.04 2.11 -0.84
N LEU A 45 -4.17 2.91 -0.21
CA LEU A 45 -3.57 4.11 -0.78
C LEU A 45 -2.31 3.74 -1.56
N ILE A 46 -2.34 3.95 -2.88
CA ILE A 46 -1.22 3.61 -3.78
C ILE A 46 -0.86 4.75 -4.73
N CYS A 47 0.35 4.72 -5.28
CA CYS A 47 0.74 5.57 -6.40
C CYS A 47 0.75 4.74 -7.69
N SER A 48 -0.30 4.86 -8.50
CA SER A 48 -0.46 4.11 -9.73
C SER A 48 -1.05 5.00 -10.83
N ASP A 49 -0.53 4.90 -12.04
CA ASP A 49 -1.06 5.68 -13.17
C ASP A 49 -2.39 5.11 -13.66
N GLU A 50 -2.69 3.85 -13.31
CA GLU A 50 -3.90 3.12 -13.64
C GLU A 50 -4.67 2.75 -12.37
N GLN A 51 -6.00 2.68 -12.47
CA GLN A 51 -6.86 2.15 -11.41
C GLN A 51 -6.89 0.62 -11.49
N PRO A 52 -6.26 -0.10 -10.54
CA PRO A 52 -6.20 -1.55 -10.60
C PRO A 52 -7.54 -2.18 -10.20
N GLN A 53 -7.79 -3.40 -10.69
CA GLN A 53 -8.85 -4.23 -10.16
C GLN A 53 -8.45 -4.82 -8.80
N ALA A 54 -9.42 -4.84 -7.89
CA ALA A 54 -9.30 -5.41 -6.56
C ALA A 54 -10.61 -6.14 -6.19
N PRO A 55 -10.56 -7.14 -5.29
CA PRO A 55 -11.76 -7.72 -4.67
C PRO A 55 -12.64 -6.65 -4.00
N ASP A 56 -13.95 -6.87 -3.92
CA ASP A 56 -14.95 -5.89 -3.42
C ASP A 56 -14.64 -5.32 -2.01
N ARG A 57 -13.93 -6.08 -1.18
CA ARG A 57 -13.55 -5.67 0.19
C ARG A 57 -12.32 -4.76 0.25
N ILE A 58 -11.67 -4.55 -0.88
CA ILE A 58 -10.50 -3.69 -1.05
C ILE A 58 -10.90 -2.51 -1.94
N ARG A 59 -10.94 -1.32 -1.36
CA ARG A 59 -11.06 -0.08 -2.12
C ARG A 59 -9.68 0.47 -2.40
N ILE A 60 -9.31 0.56 -3.67
CA ILE A 60 -8.05 1.17 -4.08
C ILE A 60 -8.23 2.66 -4.32
N HIS A 61 -7.40 3.46 -3.67
CA HIS A 61 -7.25 4.88 -3.92
C HIS A 61 -5.93 5.11 -4.62
N SER A 62 -5.99 5.40 -5.92
CA SER A 62 -4.79 5.88 -6.62
C SER A 62 -4.60 7.36 -6.33
N ILE A 63 -3.67 7.67 -5.43
CA ILE A 63 -3.45 9.02 -4.87
C ILE A 63 -2.29 9.77 -5.54
N GLY A 64 -1.61 9.11 -6.47
CA GLY A 64 -0.42 9.62 -7.13
C GLY A 64 0.03 8.71 -8.26
N SER A 65 1.16 9.05 -8.85
CA SER A 65 1.69 8.40 -10.04
C SER A 65 3.03 7.71 -9.76
N LYS A 66 3.35 6.66 -10.53
CA LYS A 66 4.64 5.94 -10.40
C LYS A 66 5.82 6.80 -10.85
N GLN A 67 5.60 7.76 -11.76
CA GLN A 67 6.65 8.65 -12.27
C GLN A 67 7.01 9.77 -11.29
N GLN A 68 6.19 10.01 -10.26
CA GLN A 68 6.47 11.02 -9.24
C GLN A 68 7.66 10.61 -8.36
N SER A 69 8.40 11.61 -7.87
CA SER A 69 9.49 11.38 -6.93
C SER A 69 9.01 10.67 -5.66
N MET A 70 9.89 9.90 -5.02
CA MET A 70 9.57 9.21 -3.76
C MET A 70 9.12 10.19 -2.67
N TRP A 71 9.73 11.38 -2.63
CA TRP A 71 9.34 12.44 -1.71
C TRP A 71 7.89 12.89 -1.96
N LYS A 72 7.52 13.14 -3.21
CA LYS A 72 6.16 13.56 -3.55
C LYS A 72 5.13 12.48 -3.24
N ARG A 73 5.46 11.21 -3.53
CA ARG A 73 4.60 10.07 -3.19
C ARG A 73 4.39 9.92 -1.69
N ARG A 74 5.44 10.10 -0.88
CA ARG A 74 5.34 10.12 0.58
C ARG A 74 4.42 11.24 1.08
N GLU A 75 4.60 12.45 0.57
CA GLU A 75 3.76 13.62 0.92
C GLU A 75 2.27 13.33 0.61
N LEU A 76 1.99 12.78 -0.57
CA LEU A 76 0.63 12.40 -0.97
C LEU A 76 0.06 11.31 -0.07
N MET A 77 0.84 10.26 0.26
CA MET A 77 0.38 9.21 1.19
C MET A 77 0.00 9.78 2.55
N GLN A 78 0.84 10.65 3.12
CA GLN A 78 0.55 11.27 4.41
C GLN A 78 -0.71 12.12 4.37
N LYS A 79 -0.86 12.95 3.32
CA LYS A 79 -2.04 13.79 3.15
C LYS A 79 -3.32 12.97 3.01
N TYR A 80 -3.34 11.99 2.11
CA TYR A 80 -4.54 11.18 1.87
C TYR A 80 -4.87 10.24 3.03
N ALA A 81 -3.86 9.72 3.75
CA ALA A 81 -4.10 8.96 4.97
C ALA A 81 -4.76 9.82 6.05
N ALA A 82 -4.27 11.05 6.27
CA ALA A 82 -4.89 11.98 7.20
C ALA A 82 -6.35 12.28 6.81
N GLU A 83 -6.60 12.60 5.54
CA GLU A 83 -7.97 12.83 5.04
C GLU A 83 -8.88 11.60 5.20
N LEU A 84 -8.34 10.39 5.04
CA LEU A 84 -9.09 9.14 5.25
C LEU A 84 -9.47 8.97 6.72
N PHE A 85 -8.52 9.21 7.63
CA PHE A 85 -8.72 9.06 9.07
C PHE A 85 -9.70 10.10 9.63
N ASP A 86 -9.73 11.30 9.06
CA ASP A 86 -10.70 12.33 9.42
C ASP A 86 -12.13 11.98 8.94
N LYS A 87 -12.26 11.26 7.82
CA LYS A 87 -13.57 10.92 7.21
C LYS A 87 -14.18 9.66 7.79
N GLN A 88 -13.37 8.70 8.23
CA GLN A 88 -13.84 7.42 8.73
C GLN A 88 -12.93 6.83 9.81
N PRO A 89 -13.49 6.10 10.79
CA PRO A 89 -12.69 5.38 11.77
C PRO A 89 -11.80 4.34 11.07
N THR A 90 -10.52 4.35 11.41
CA THR A 90 -9.54 3.35 10.98
C THR A 90 -8.98 2.66 12.21
N ASP A 91 -9.09 1.33 12.25
CA ASP A 91 -8.67 0.52 13.40
C ASP A 91 -7.21 0.11 13.28
N VAL A 92 -6.74 -0.13 12.04
CA VAL A 92 -5.39 -0.62 11.75
C VAL A 92 -4.79 0.15 10.58
N LEU A 93 -3.55 0.60 10.74
CA LEU A 93 -2.72 1.09 9.65
C LEU A 93 -1.67 0.03 9.30
N TYR A 94 -1.74 -0.50 8.07
CA TYR A 94 -0.71 -1.33 7.48
C TYR A 94 0.10 -0.52 6.48
N SER A 95 1.42 -0.52 6.61
CA SER A 95 2.28 0.18 5.67
C SER A 95 3.34 -0.75 5.11
N HIS A 96 3.23 -1.05 3.83
CA HIS A 96 4.27 -1.75 3.08
C HIS A 96 5.17 -0.72 2.41
N PHE A 97 5.97 -0.05 3.23
CA PHE A 97 7.12 0.70 2.74
C PHE A 97 8.20 -0.34 2.48
N ALA A 98 8.39 -0.79 1.24
CA ALA A 98 9.69 -1.31 0.86
C ALA A 98 10.63 -0.10 0.92
N PRO A 99 11.49 0.02 1.95
CA PRO A 99 12.51 1.01 1.88
C PRO A 99 13.47 0.49 0.82
N TYR A 100 13.42 1.05 -0.38
CA TYR A 100 14.69 1.62 -0.85
C TYR A 100 14.99 2.84 0.03
N GLY A 101 15.19 2.57 1.33
CA GLY A 101 16.27 3.19 2.03
C GLY A 101 17.48 2.91 1.17
N VAL A 102 18.29 3.93 1.02
CA VAL A 102 19.46 4.02 0.15
C VAL A 102 20.59 3.09 0.68
N GLY A 103 20.25 1.99 1.36
CA GLY A 103 21.13 1.08 2.08
C GLY A 103 21.07 -0.35 1.52
N PRO A 104 19.98 -1.14 1.70
CA PRO A 104 20.02 -2.57 1.38
C PRO A 104 20.22 -2.89 -0.11
N ALA A 105 19.61 -2.12 -1.01
CA ALA A 105 19.80 -2.30 -2.45
C ALA A 105 21.14 -1.73 -2.98
N LEU A 106 21.74 -0.79 -2.25
CA LEU A 106 23.09 -0.28 -2.54
C LEU A 106 24.18 -1.21 -2.00
N GLU A 107 23.92 -1.91 -0.90
CA GLU A 107 24.79 -2.95 -0.35
C GLU A 107 24.75 -4.23 -1.21
N ALA A 108 23.58 -4.64 -1.72
CA ALA A 108 23.50 -5.75 -2.69
C ALA A 108 24.29 -5.48 -4.00
N LYS A 109 24.30 -4.22 -4.48
CA LYS A 109 25.11 -3.82 -5.64
C LYS A 109 26.63 -3.82 -5.36
N LYS A 110 27.02 -3.65 -4.10
CA LYS A 110 28.43 -3.67 -3.65
C LYS A 110 28.99 -5.09 -3.61
N GLU A 111 28.16 -6.08 -3.27
CA GLU A 111 28.57 -7.50 -3.26
C GLU A 111 28.65 -8.10 -4.66
N GLU A 112 27.85 -7.61 -5.61
CA GLU A 112 27.88 -8.04 -7.02
C GLU A 112 29.07 -7.43 -7.81
N SER A 113 29.84 -6.54 -7.19
CA SER A 113 31.02 -5.88 -7.77
C SER A 113 32.34 -6.32 -7.11
N ARG A 114 32.38 -7.46 -6.42
CA ARG A 114 33.59 -8.09 -5.87
C ARG A 114 33.94 -9.38 -6.58
#